data_AF-A0A8T5LB58-F1
#
_entry.id   AF-A0A8T5LB58-F1
#
_cell.length_a   1.000
_cell.length_b   1.000
_cell.length_c   1.000
_cell.angle_alpha   90.00
_cell.angle_beta   90.00
_cell.angle_gamma   90.00
#
_symmetry.space_group_name_H-M   'P 1'
#
loop_
_entity.id
_entity.type
_entity.pdbx_description
1 polymer ?
#
loop_
_entity_poly.entity_id
_entity_poly.type
_entity_poly.pdbx_seq_one_letter_code
_entity_poly.pdbx_strand_id
1 'polypeptide(L)'
;MKTIWKVLLPLFGGLILIGMALFIVIVFDQSWRWLWGVLILLFVAGVVVGIIKLILLKFNKRPPEQIKLDISSAKARAIYEQKMDTDNPDNFKIKNSILLRVGEKGKEKTPILHLEGKGTELNQDRDIIINLNNPKKEMTILIDASKDEVEKAIRVIAEHPPEEEQTETTIGMDMMGRPTTTTKIRRPSTSLERKMEEEKAKAEEVGGI
;
A
#
# COMPACT_ATOMS: atom_id res chain seq x y z
N MET A 1 24.73 -6.66 -17.45
CA MET A 1 25.33 -8.02 -17.54
C MET A 1 24.47 -9.13 -16.92
N LYS A 2 23.87 -8.99 -15.72
CA LYS A 2 23.09 -10.07 -15.06
C LYS A 2 21.87 -10.59 -15.87
N THR A 3 21.28 -9.78 -16.73
CA THR A 3 20.08 -10.14 -17.52
C THR A 3 20.39 -11.07 -18.69
N ILE A 4 21.57 -10.91 -19.31
CA ILE A 4 22.00 -11.66 -20.49
C ILE A 4 22.24 -13.13 -20.12
N TRP A 5 22.91 -13.37 -18.98
CA TRP A 5 23.14 -14.72 -18.45
C TRP A 5 21.86 -15.48 -18.10
N LYS A 6 20.79 -14.78 -17.68
CA LYS A 6 19.49 -15.41 -17.38
C LYS A 6 18.78 -15.97 -18.62
N VAL A 7 19.09 -15.45 -19.80
CA VAL A 7 18.50 -15.90 -21.07
C VAL A 7 19.41 -16.94 -21.75
N LEU A 8 20.73 -16.77 -21.66
CA LEU A 8 21.70 -17.70 -22.23
C LEU A 8 21.76 -19.06 -21.52
N LEU A 9 21.65 -19.10 -20.18
CA LEU A 9 21.70 -20.37 -19.44
C LEU A 9 20.61 -21.38 -19.86
N PRO A 10 19.31 -21.00 -19.94
CA PRO A 10 18.28 -21.94 -20.37
C PRO A 10 18.38 -22.30 -21.86
N LEU A 11 18.86 -21.40 -22.71
CA LEU A 11 19.11 -21.68 -24.13
C LEU A 11 20.20 -22.73 -24.32
N PHE A 12 21.34 -22.60 -23.63
CA PHE A 12 22.40 -23.59 -23.67
C PHE A 12 21.96 -24.93 -23.05
N GLY A 13 21.21 -24.90 -21.94
CA GLY A 13 20.66 -26.12 -21.34
C GLY A 13 19.72 -26.88 -22.29
N GLY A 14 18.85 -26.17 -23.01
CA GLY A 14 17.97 -26.76 -24.03
C GLY A 14 18.73 -27.38 -25.19
N LEU A 15 19.77 -26.71 -25.69
CA LEU A 15 20.62 -27.20 -26.77
C LEU A 15 21.37 -28.49 -26.40
N ILE A 16 21.88 -28.59 -25.17
CA ILE A 16 22.56 -29.78 -24.66
C ILE A 16 21.59 -30.97 -24.58
N LEU A 17 20.36 -30.75 -24.10
CA LEU A 17 19.33 -31.79 -24.02
C LEU A 17 18.92 -32.31 -25.41
N ILE A 18 18.77 -31.42 -26.39
CA ILE A 18 18.47 -31.79 -27.79
C ILE A 18 19.63 -32.61 -28.38
N GLY A 19 20.88 -32.17 -28.15
CA GLY A 19 22.07 -32.90 -28.60
C GLY A 19 22.17 -34.30 -27.99
N MET A 20 21.85 -34.45 -26.69
CA MET A 20 21.87 -35.74 -26.01
C MET A 20 20.76 -36.68 -26.52
N ALA A 21 19.57 -36.15 -26.80
CA ALA A 21 18.48 -36.93 -27.40
C ALA A 21 18.82 -37.43 -28.82
N LEU A 22 19.44 -36.57 -29.64
CA LEU A 22 19.91 -36.96 -30.98
C LEU A 22 21.01 -38.02 -30.92
N PHE A 23 21.96 -37.89 -29.99
CA PHE A 23 23.02 -38.88 -29.78
C PHE A 23 22.46 -40.27 -29.42
N ILE A 24 21.47 -40.33 -28.51
CA ILE A 24 20.83 -41.60 -28.12
C ILE A 24 20.14 -42.25 -29.32
N VAL A 25 19.48 -41.47 -30.18
CA VAL A 25 18.79 -41.97 -31.37
C VAL A 25 19.78 -42.55 -32.39
N ILE A 26 20.93 -41.90 -32.58
CA ILE A 26 21.98 -42.36 -33.51
C ILE A 26 22.69 -43.61 -32.99
N VAL A 27 22.99 -43.68 -31.68
CA VAL A 27 23.81 -44.77 -31.10
C VAL A 27 23.00 -46.04 -30.84
N PHE A 28 21.72 -45.91 -30.46
CA PHE A 28 20.90 -47.06 -30.06
C PHE A 28 19.94 -47.55 -31.14
N ASP A 29 20.04 -47.02 -32.37
CA ASP A 29 19.16 -47.32 -33.52
C ASP A 29 17.66 -47.33 -33.13
N GLN A 30 17.31 -46.43 -32.22
CA GLN A 30 15.98 -46.36 -31.64
C GLN A 30 15.04 -45.66 -32.63
N SER A 31 13.83 -46.21 -32.77
CA SER A 31 12.84 -45.67 -33.69
C SER A 31 12.49 -44.22 -33.33
N TRP A 32 12.45 -43.35 -34.35
CA TRP A 32 12.21 -41.90 -34.28
C TRP A 32 11.00 -41.47 -33.40
N ARG A 33 10.10 -42.42 -33.09
CA ARG A 33 8.98 -42.28 -32.16
C ARG A 33 9.41 -41.89 -30.73
N TRP A 34 10.56 -42.36 -30.25
CA TRP A 34 11.07 -41.98 -28.92
C TRP A 34 11.53 -40.52 -28.85
N LEU A 35 12.05 -40.00 -29.96
CA LEU A 35 12.47 -38.60 -30.10
C LEU A 35 11.27 -37.65 -29.93
N TRP A 36 10.13 -38.00 -30.55
CA TRP A 36 8.87 -37.28 -30.34
C TRP A 36 8.39 -37.33 -28.89
N GLY A 37 8.52 -38.48 -28.21
CA GLY A 37 8.17 -38.61 -26.80
C GLY A 37 8.97 -37.66 -25.89
N VAL A 38 10.29 -37.56 -26.11
CA VAL A 38 11.15 -36.63 -25.37
C VAL A 38 10.81 -35.17 -25.67
N LEU A 39 10.54 -34.83 -26.94
CA LEU A 39 10.15 -33.47 -27.31
C LEU A 39 8.82 -33.04 -26.69
N ILE A 40 7.82 -33.94 -26.68
CA ILE A 40 6.53 -33.67 -26.04
C ILE A 40 6.71 -33.45 -24.53
N LEU A 41 7.51 -34.27 -23.87
CA LEU A 41 7.76 -34.14 -22.43
C LEU A 41 8.45 -32.81 -22.09
N LEU A 42 9.45 -32.40 -22.88
CA LEU A 42 10.11 -31.10 -22.73
C LEU A 42 9.15 -29.93 -22.98
N PHE A 43 8.28 -30.04 -23.98
CA PHE A 43 7.28 -29.02 -24.27
C PHE A 43 6.30 -28.85 -23.11
N VAL A 44 5.76 -29.96 -22.58
CA VAL A 44 4.85 -29.94 -21.42
C VAL A 44 5.53 -29.34 -20.20
N ALA A 45 6.77 -29.73 -19.91
CA ALA A 45 7.54 -29.16 -18.80
C ALA A 45 7.75 -27.63 -18.95
N GLY A 46 8.05 -27.16 -20.16
CA GLY A 46 8.20 -25.73 -20.46
C GLY A 46 6.90 -24.95 -20.26
N VAL A 47 5.77 -25.50 -20.69
CA VAL A 47 4.44 -24.90 -20.51
C VAL A 47 4.10 -24.78 -19.03
N VAL A 48 4.33 -25.83 -18.23
CA VAL A 48 4.08 -25.82 -16.78
C VAL A 48 4.88 -24.74 -16.07
N VAL A 49 6.18 -24.61 -16.38
CA VAL A 49 7.04 -23.56 -15.80
C VAL A 49 6.57 -22.16 -16.23
N GLY A 50 6.14 -22.00 -17.48
CA GLY A 50 5.56 -20.75 -17.99
C GLY A 50 4.31 -20.33 -17.23
N ILE A 51 3.40 -21.28 -16.98
CA ILE A 51 2.17 -21.06 -16.20
C ILE A 51 2.50 -20.67 -14.75
N ILE A 52 3.41 -21.40 -14.09
CA ILE A 52 3.85 -21.08 -12.72
C ILE A 52 4.41 -19.65 -12.64
N LYS A 53 5.24 -19.26 -13.62
CA LYS A 53 5.80 -17.90 -13.68
C LYS A 53 4.73 -16.83 -13.92
N LEU A 54 3.72 -17.12 -14.73
CA LEU A 54 2.57 -16.23 -14.98
C LEU A 54 1.73 -16.04 -13.70
N ILE A 55 1.48 -17.11 -12.97
CA ILE A 55 0.79 -17.08 -11.67
C ILE A 55 1.61 -16.25 -10.69
N LEU A 56 2.92 -16.52 -10.55
CA LEU A 56 3.81 -15.74 -9.69
C LEU A 56 3.83 -14.26 -10.07
N LEU A 57 3.85 -13.91 -11.36
CA LEU A 57 3.78 -12.51 -11.81
C LEU A 57 2.45 -11.84 -11.48
N LYS A 58 1.33 -12.57 -11.55
CA LYS A 58 0.00 -12.05 -11.20
C LYS A 58 -0.16 -11.81 -9.69
N PHE A 59 0.49 -12.64 -8.86
CA PHE A 59 0.47 -12.50 -7.40
C PHE A 59 1.58 -11.61 -6.83
N ASN A 60 2.65 -11.37 -7.58
CA ASN A 60 3.69 -10.42 -7.23
C ASN A 60 3.22 -9.00 -7.54
N LYS A 61 2.23 -8.52 -6.79
CA LYS A 61 1.91 -7.09 -6.70
C LYS A 61 3.23 -6.39 -6.40
N ARG A 62 3.72 -5.59 -7.36
CA ARG A 62 4.94 -4.79 -7.16
C ARG A 62 4.76 -4.08 -5.81
N PRO A 63 5.72 -4.19 -4.87
CA PRO A 63 5.65 -3.38 -3.65
C PRO A 63 5.46 -1.92 -4.10
N PRO A 64 4.58 -1.16 -3.43
CA PRO A 64 4.28 0.20 -3.82
C PRO A 64 5.60 0.94 -4.01
N GLU A 65 5.71 1.63 -5.15
CA GLU A 65 6.89 2.35 -5.59
C GLU A 65 7.36 3.25 -4.44
N GLN A 66 8.40 2.81 -3.73
CA GLN A 66 9.00 3.58 -2.65
C GLN A 66 9.72 4.74 -3.31
N ILE A 67 9.04 5.87 -3.45
CA ILE A 67 9.71 7.15 -3.65
C ILE A 67 10.72 7.24 -2.51
N LYS A 68 12.01 7.30 -2.85
CA LYS A 68 13.11 7.46 -1.91
C LYS A 68 13.03 8.86 -1.31
N LEU A 69 12.05 9.08 -0.44
CA LEU A 69 12.07 10.18 0.51
C LEU A 69 13.19 9.87 1.50
N ASP A 70 14.05 10.85 1.78
CA ASP A 70 15.13 10.69 2.74
C ASP A 70 14.58 10.71 4.17
N ILE A 71 14.09 9.55 4.60
CA ILE A 71 13.46 9.32 5.91
C ILE A 71 14.51 9.31 7.04
N SER A 72 15.81 9.22 6.71
CA SER A 72 16.88 9.09 7.71
C SER A 72 16.95 10.29 8.66
N SER A 73 16.79 11.49 8.10
CA SER A 73 16.76 12.75 8.85
C SER A 73 15.56 12.84 9.80
N ALA A 74 14.36 12.44 9.34
CA ALA A 74 13.14 12.43 10.14
C ALA A 74 13.22 11.43 11.31
N LYS A 75 13.77 10.24 11.08
CA LYS A 75 14.00 9.21 12.12
C LYS A 75 14.98 9.69 13.20
N ALA A 76 16.12 10.25 12.78
CA ALA A 76 17.13 10.74 13.71
C ALA A 76 16.57 11.87 14.60
N ARG A 77 15.75 12.75 14.02
CA ARG A 77 15.09 13.81 14.76
C ARG A 77 14.06 13.29 15.76
N ALA A 78 13.21 12.34 15.35
CA ALA A 78 12.22 11.75 16.27
C ALA A 78 12.89 11.15 17.52
N ILE A 79 14.02 10.47 17.34
CA ILE A 79 14.82 9.92 18.45
C ILE A 79 15.41 11.06 19.30
N TYR A 80 15.94 12.11 18.67
CA TYR A 80 16.52 13.24 19.37
C TYR A 80 15.49 14.02 20.20
N GLU A 81 14.32 14.30 19.64
CA GLU A 81 13.25 15.03 20.34
C GLU A 81 12.67 14.21 21.51
N GLN A 82 12.55 12.89 21.38
CA GLN A 82 12.17 12.02 22.50
C GLN A 82 13.21 12.01 23.63
N LYS A 83 14.49 12.07 23.27
CA LYS A 83 15.58 12.13 24.26
C LYS A 83 15.69 13.48 24.97
N MET A 84 15.30 14.55 24.29
CA MET A 84 15.37 15.93 24.78
C MET A 84 14.04 16.43 25.37
N ASP A 85 13.01 15.58 25.41
CA ASP A 85 11.73 15.89 26.02
C ASP A 85 11.94 16.20 27.51
N THR A 86 11.50 17.39 27.93
CA THR A 86 11.70 17.87 29.30
C THR A 86 10.74 17.20 30.27
N ASP A 87 9.58 16.74 29.78
CA ASP A 87 8.53 16.15 30.59
C ASP A 87 8.69 14.62 30.73
N ASN A 88 9.22 13.96 29.69
CA ASN A 88 9.41 12.51 29.69
C ASN A 88 10.59 12.07 28.79
N PRO A 89 11.85 12.32 29.21
CA PRO A 89 13.03 11.92 28.46
C PRO A 89 13.13 10.38 28.44
N ASP A 90 13.05 9.79 27.25
CA ASP A 90 13.25 8.35 27.08
C ASP A 90 14.02 8.09 25.79
N ASN A 91 14.89 7.07 25.77
CA ASN A 91 15.46 6.63 24.51
C ASN A 91 14.40 5.84 23.73
N PHE A 92 14.00 6.39 22.59
CA PHE A 92 13.05 5.74 21.71
C PHE A 92 13.74 4.73 20.79
N LYS A 93 13.40 3.45 20.92
CA LYS A 93 13.85 2.39 20.02
C LYS A 93 12.78 2.09 18.98
N ILE A 94 13.07 2.47 17.72
CA ILE A 94 12.20 2.18 16.57
C ILE A 94 12.17 0.66 16.33
N LYS A 95 10.98 0.07 16.34
CA LYS A 95 10.73 -1.33 15.96
C LYS A 95 10.36 -1.42 14.48
N ASN A 96 9.49 -0.53 14.02
CA ASN A 96 8.95 -0.54 12.67
C ASN A 96 8.81 0.89 12.13
N SER A 97 8.83 1.03 10.81
CA SER A 97 8.60 2.32 10.16
C SER A 97 7.70 2.12 8.95
N ILE A 98 6.54 2.77 8.99
CA ILE A 98 5.49 2.65 7.98
C ILE A 98 5.37 4.00 7.27
N LEU A 99 5.45 3.97 5.94
CA LEU A 99 5.23 5.16 5.12
C LEU A 99 3.82 5.07 4.53
N LEU A 100 2.96 6.01 4.91
CA LEU A 100 1.57 6.10 4.49
C LEU A 100 1.39 7.30 3.57
N ARG A 101 0.37 7.22 2.70
CA ARG A 101 -0.11 8.36 1.91
C ARG A 101 -1.59 8.55 2.19
N VAL A 102 -1.90 9.60 2.93
CA VAL A 102 -3.24 9.86 3.46
C VAL A 102 -3.75 11.14 2.82
N GLY A 103 -4.97 11.10 2.32
CA GLY A 103 -5.52 12.22 1.57
C GLY A 103 -6.90 11.90 1.02
N GLU A 104 -7.73 12.92 0.87
CA GLU A 104 -9.00 12.86 0.16
C GLU A 104 -8.84 12.33 -1.28
N LYS A 105 -9.84 11.62 -1.78
CA LYS A 105 -9.83 11.08 -3.14
C LYS A 105 -9.94 12.22 -4.17
N GLY A 106 -8.86 12.47 -4.91
CA GLY A 106 -8.82 13.52 -5.95
C GLY A 106 -7.89 14.69 -5.62
N LYS A 107 -7.33 14.74 -4.40
CA LYS A 107 -6.28 15.69 -4.00
C LYS A 107 -4.92 15.01 -3.90
N GLU A 108 -3.86 15.82 -3.82
CA GLU A 108 -2.52 15.33 -3.53
C GLU A 108 -2.50 14.70 -2.12
N LYS A 109 -2.00 13.47 -2.02
CA LYS A 109 -1.98 12.74 -0.75
C LYS A 109 -0.77 13.16 0.07
N THR A 110 -1.01 13.52 1.33
CA THR A 110 0.04 13.84 2.28
C THR A 110 0.85 12.58 2.63
N PRO A 111 2.18 12.60 2.46
CA PRO A 111 3.05 11.53 2.91
C PRO A 111 3.24 11.61 4.43
N ILE A 112 2.86 10.56 5.14
CA ILE A 112 2.95 10.47 6.61
C ILE A 112 3.88 9.31 6.98
N LEU A 113 4.84 9.60 7.84
CA LEU A 113 5.72 8.59 8.43
C LEU A 113 5.20 8.22 9.81
N HIS A 114 4.90 6.95 10.00
CA HIS A 114 4.53 6.38 11.28
C HIS A 114 5.67 5.50 11.78
N LEU A 115 6.22 5.84 12.94
CA LEU A 115 7.28 5.10 13.61
C LEU A 115 6.69 4.41 14.83
N GLU A 116 6.63 3.08 14.78
CA GLU A 116 6.23 2.26 15.91
C GLU A 116 7.50 1.90 16.67
N GLY A 117 7.52 2.13 17.98
CA GLY A 117 8.68 1.82 18.79
C GLY A 117 8.35 1.60 20.24
N LYS A 118 9.40 1.61 21.06
CA LYS A 118 9.29 1.45 22.50
C LYS A 118 10.23 2.41 23.19
N GLY A 119 9.74 3.04 24.26
CA GLY A 119 10.58 3.70 25.24
C GLY A 119 11.44 2.65 25.95
N THR A 120 12.74 2.86 26.02
CA THR A 120 13.66 1.88 26.64
C THR A 120 13.68 1.95 28.16
N GLU A 121 13.40 3.13 28.73
CA GLU A 121 13.45 3.35 30.18
C GLU A 121 12.12 3.01 30.82
N LEU A 122 11.01 3.47 30.24
CA LEU A 122 9.67 3.21 30.76
C LEU A 122 9.03 1.94 30.19
N ASN A 123 9.64 1.34 29.16
CA ASN A 123 9.13 0.13 28.50
C ASN A 123 7.67 0.27 28.01
N GLN A 124 7.29 1.49 27.61
CA GLN A 124 5.99 1.86 27.06
C GLN A 124 6.03 1.82 25.53
N ASP A 125 4.93 1.43 24.90
CA ASP A 125 4.82 1.49 23.45
C ASP A 125 4.55 2.96 23.04
N ARG A 126 5.28 3.41 22.02
CA ARG A 126 5.18 4.79 21.54
C ARG A 126 5.04 4.79 20.03
N ASP A 127 4.07 5.56 19.56
CA ASP A 127 3.79 5.78 18.15
C ASP A 127 4.08 7.23 17.80
N ILE A 128 5.04 7.45 16.91
CA ILE A 128 5.42 8.79 16.45
C ILE A 128 4.93 8.96 15.02
N ILE A 129 4.09 9.96 14.79
CA ILE A 129 3.49 10.26 13.50
C ILE A 129 4.05 11.60 13.01
N ILE A 130 4.63 11.62 11.81
CA ILE A 130 5.32 12.78 11.24
C ILE A 130 4.75 13.08 9.85
N ASN A 131 4.33 14.32 9.62
CA ASN A 131 4.01 14.81 8.28
C ASN A 131 5.31 15.04 7.49
N LEU A 132 5.54 14.32 6.39
CA LEU A 132 6.76 14.47 5.60
C LEU A 132 6.75 15.68 4.66
N ASN A 133 5.61 16.34 4.44
CA ASN A 133 5.57 17.64 3.74
C ASN A 133 6.15 18.75 4.62
N ASN A 134 5.92 18.66 5.92
CA ASN A 134 6.42 19.63 6.89
C ASN A 134 7.04 18.94 8.11
N PRO A 135 8.15 18.19 7.93
CA PRO A 135 8.67 17.31 8.96
C PRO A 135 9.09 18.09 10.20
N LYS A 136 9.46 19.37 10.06
CA LYS A 136 9.93 20.25 11.15
C LYS A 136 8.85 20.73 12.11
N LYS A 137 7.59 20.82 11.70
CA LYS A 137 6.55 21.47 12.51
C LYS A 137 5.51 20.51 13.08
N GLU A 138 5.21 19.42 12.38
CA GLU A 138 4.06 18.57 12.68
C GLU A 138 4.52 17.15 13.01
N MET A 139 4.84 16.95 14.29
CA MET A 139 5.09 15.63 14.87
C MET A 139 4.11 15.41 16.02
N THR A 140 3.45 14.26 16.02
CA THR A 140 2.58 13.83 17.10
C THR A 140 3.14 12.57 17.71
N ILE A 141 3.22 12.55 19.03
CA ILE A 141 3.69 11.41 19.82
C ILE A 141 2.48 10.89 20.59
N LEU A 142 2.23 9.60 20.45
CA LEU A 142 1.19 8.89 21.19
C LEU A 142 1.85 7.82 22.07
N ILE A 143 1.38 7.70 23.31
CA ILE A 143 1.90 6.75 24.31
C ILE A 143 0.79 5.74 24.59
N ASP A 144 1.11 4.45 24.47
CA ASP A 144 0.22 3.32 24.71
C ASP A 144 -1.17 3.47 24.02
N ALA A 145 -1.19 4.05 22.81
CA ALA A 145 -2.40 4.36 22.08
C ALA A 145 -3.00 3.13 21.38
N SER A 146 -4.33 3.12 21.28
CA SER A 146 -5.05 2.12 20.50
C SER A 146 -4.90 2.38 18.99
N LYS A 147 -5.13 1.34 18.17
CA LYS A 147 -5.04 1.46 16.69
C LYS A 147 -5.98 2.53 16.13
N ASP A 148 -7.17 2.69 16.71
CA ASP A 148 -8.15 3.67 16.27
C ASP A 148 -7.69 5.11 16.56
N GLU A 149 -6.99 5.32 17.68
CA GLU A 149 -6.42 6.62 18.04
C GLU A 149 -5.24 6.98 17.12
N VAL A 150 -4.39 6.00 16.81
CA VAL A 150 -3.30 6.16 15.84
C VAL A 150 -3.85 6.53 14.47
N GLU A 151 -4.91 5.86 14.01
CA GLU A 151 -5.54 6.17 12.73
C GLU A 151 -6.15 7.58 12.71
N LYS A 152 -6.85 7.98 13.79
CA LYS A 152 -7.38 9.35 13.94
C LYS A 152 -6.27 10.40 13.90
N ALA A 153 -5.18 10.19 14.63
CA ALA A 153 -4.05 11.11 14.64
C ALA A 153 -3.39 11.24 13.26
N ILE A 154 -3.21 10.13 12.55
CA ILE A 154 -2.73 10.12 11.17
C ILE A 154 -3.65 10.95 10.25
N ARG A 155 -4.97 10.86 10.42
CA ARG A 155 -5.91 11.68 9.63
C ARG A 155 -5.77 13.15 9.96
N VAL A 156 -5.71 13.53 11.24
CA VAL A 156 -5.63 14.94 11.69
C VAL A 156 -4.36 15.62 11.19
N ILE A 157 -3.23 14.90 11.10
CA ILE A 157 -1.94 15.42 10.63
C ILE A 157 -1.87 15.52 9.10
N ALA A 158 -2.79 14.89 8.37
CA ALA A 158 -2.86 15.03 6.91
C ALA A 158 -3.36 16.43 6.53
N GLU A 159 -2.76 17.05 5.51
CA GLU A 159 -3.18 18.38 5.01
C GLU A 159 -4.59 18.37 4.41
N HIS A 160 -4.99 17.21 3.89
CA HIS A 160 -6.33 16.95 3.35
C HIS A 160 -6.87 15.67 3.99
N PRO A 161 -7.36 15.71 5.24
CA PRO A 161 -7.86 14.52 5.92
C PRO A 161 -8.95 13.84 5.07
N PRO A 162 -8.95 12.50 4.97
CA PRO A 162 -10.07 11.80 4.34
C PRO A 162 -11.34 12.12 5.12
N GLU A 163 -12.37 12.60 4.43
CA GLU A 163 -13.65 12.94 5.06
C GLU A 163 -14.28 11.69 5.68
N GLU A 164 -14.78 11.82 6.91
CA GLU A 164 -15.54 10.76 7.55
C GLU A 164 -16.91 10.62 6.88
N GLU A 165 -17.30 9.39 6.53
CA GLU A 165 -18.65 9.11 6.04
C GLU A 165 -19.65 9.45 7.16
N GLN A 166 -20.39 10.54 7.00
CA GLN A 166 -21.43 10.91 7.96
C GLN A 166 -22.65 10.00 7.72
N THR A 167 -22.85 9.06 8.62
CA THR A 167 -24.10 8.29 8.70
C THR A 167 -25.14 9.09 9.47
N GLU A 168 -26.14 9.60 8.74
CA GLU A 168 -27.37 10.10 9.36
C GLU A 168 -28.35 8.94 9.54
N THR A 169 -28.70 8.65 10.78
CA THR A 169 -29.71 7.66 11.12
C THR A 169 -31.00 8.38 11.44
N THR A 170 -32.00 8.26 10.57
CA THR A 170 -33.34 8.83 10.81
C THR A 170 -34.28 7.72 11.27
N ILE A 171 -34.90 7.90 12.43
CA ILE A 171 -35.93 6.99 12.96
C ILE A 171 -37.29 7.60 12.60
N GLY A 172 -38.10 6.86 11.85
CA GLY A 172 -39.45 7.25 11.45
C GLY A 172 -40.46 6.14 11.70
N MET A 173 -41.71 6.37 11.31
CA MET A 173 -42.75 5.35 11.27
C MET A 173 -43.21 5.15 9.83
N ASP A 174 -43.43 3.91 9.41
CA ASP A 174 -44.01 3.61 8.10
C ASP A 174 -45.51 3.95 8.07
N MET A 175 -46.13 3.84 6.89
CA MET A 175 -47.57 4.10 6.71
C MET A 175 -48.50 3.17 7.53
N MET A 176 -47.98 2.10 8.12
CA MET A 176 -48.68 1.17 9.00
C MET A 176 -48.32 1.37 10.49
N GLY A 177 -47.59 2.43 10.83
CA GLY A 177 -47.22 2.78 12.21
C GLY A 177 -46.05 1.97 12.78
N ARG A 178 -45.27 1.28 11.94
CA ARG A 178 -44.11 0.49 12.39
C ARG A 178 -42.85 1.36 12.44
N PRO A 179 -42.05 1.30 13.51
CA PRO A 179 -40.80 2.04 13.56
C PRO A 179 -39.84 1.53 12.48
N THR A 180 -39.35 2.45 11.65
CA THR A 180 -38.39 2.18 10.58
C THR A 180 -37.17 3.04 10.79
N THR A 181 -36.01 2.41 10.75
CA THR A 181 -34.72 3.09 10.84
C THR A 181 -34.14 3.17 9.43
N THR A 182 -33.96 4.38 8.94
CA THR A 182 -33.32 4.63 7.64
C THR A 182 -31.93 5.16 7.90
N THR A 183 -30.92 4.36 7.55
CA THR A 183 -29.52 4.78 7.61
C THR A 183 -29.15 5.36 6.25
N LYS A 184 -28.99 6.67 6.14
CA LYS A 184 -28.44 7.30 4.94
C LYS A 184 -26.95 7.52 5.16
N ILE A 185 -26.13 6.85 4.35
CA ILE A 185 -24.71 7.16 4.24
C ILE A 185 -24.62 8.39 3.33
N ARG A 186 -24.45 9.57 3.93
CA ARG A 186 -24.10 10.77 3.16
C ARG A 186 -22.60 10.69 2.90
N ARG A 187 -22.23 10.36 1.66
CA ARG A 187 -20.91 10.75 1.14
C ARG A 187 -20.93 12.28 1.06
N PRO A 188 -20.08 13.00 1.80
CA PRO A 188 -20.00 14.43 1.57
C PRO A 188 -19.48 14.62 0.15
N SER A 189 -20.17 15.47 -0.59
CA SER A 189 -19.71 16.00 -1.86
C SER A 189 -18.39 16.73 -1.61
N THR A 190 -17.38 16.44 -2.42
CA THR A 190 -16.02 17.01 -2.31
C THR A 190 -16.08 18.53 -2.06
N SER A 191 -15.09 19.11 -1.37
CA SER A 191 -15.05 20.57 -1.12
C SER A 191 -15.21 21.43 -2.39
N LEU A 192 -14.91 20.85 -3.57
CA LEU A 192 -15.11 21.46 -4.89
C LEU A 192 -16.57 21.41 -5.34
N GLU A 193 -17.26 20.29 -5.13
CA GLU A 193 -18.70 20.15 -5.39
C GLU A 193 -19.51 21.06 -4.47
N ARG A 194 -19.14 21.21 -3.19
CA ARG A 194 -19.76 22.20 -2.29
C ARG A 194 -19.58 23.63 -2.78
N LYS A 195 -18.38 24.01 -3.24
CA LYS A 195 -18.14 25.34 -3.83
C LYS A 195 -18.95 25.55 -5.11
N MET A 196 -19.06 24.53 -5.96
CA MET A 196 -19.87 24.60 -7.18
C MET A 196 -21.37 24.62 -6.89
N GLU A 197 -21.86 23.93 -5.85
CA GLU A 197 -23.24 24.00 -5.39
C GLU A 197 -23.56 25.34 -4.73
N GLU A 198 -22.66 25.89 -3.92
CA GLU A 198 -22.82 27.23 -3.33
C GLU A 198 -22.77 28.33 -4.40
N GLU A 199 -21.90 28.23 -5.40
CA GLU A 199 -21.88 29.17 -6.53
C GLU A 199 -23.12 29.04 -7.41
N LYS A 200 -23.63 27.83 -7.65
CA LYS A 200 -24.90 27.63 -8.36
C LYS A 200 -26.09 28.15 -7.58
N ALA A 201 -26.17 27.89 -6.28
CA ALA A 201 -27.25 28.41 -5.43
C ALA A 201 -27.25 29.94 -5.39
N LYS A 202 -26.06 30.56 -5.29
CA LYS A 202 -25.92 32.02 -5.37
C LYS A 202 -26.26 32.57 -6.77
N ALA A 203 -25.92 31.84 -7.84
CA ALA A 203 -26.28 32.24 -9.20
C ALA A 203 -27.79 32.13 -9.46
N GLU A 204 -28.47 31.15 -8.88
CA GLU A 204 -29.93 31.00 -8.96
C GLU A 204 -30.67 32.08 -8.14
N GLU A 205 -30.14 32.50 -6.98
CA GLU A 205 -30.69 33.64 -6.23
C GLU A 205 -30.51 34.99 -6.95
N VAL A 206 -29.41 35.18 -7.68
CA VAL A 206 -29.11 36.44 -8.38
C VAL A 206 -29.78 36.50 -9.77
N GLY A 207 -30.03 35.36 -10.42
CA GLY A 207 -30.71 35.27 -11.72
C GLY A 207 -32.24 35.20 -11.64
N GLY A 208 -32.82 35.13 -10.43
CA GLY A 208 -34.26 35.05 -10.18
C GLY A 208 -34.96 36.39 -9.94
N ILE A 209 -34.59 37.44 -10.69
CA ILE A 209 -35.32 38.73 -10.77
C ILE A 209 -35.89 38.90 -12.17
#